data_AF-A0A965UMC3-F1
#
_entry.id   AF-A0A965UMC3-F1
#
_cell.length_a   1.000
_cell.length_b   1.000
_cell.length_c   1.000
_cell.angle_alpha   90.00
_cell.angle_beta   90.00
_cell.angle_gamma   90.00
#
_symmetry.space_group_name_H-M   'P 1'
#
loop_
_entity.id
_entity.type
_entity.pdbx_description
1 polymer ?
#
loop_
_entity_poly.entity_id
_entity_poly.type
_entity_poly.pdbx_seq_one_letter_code
_entity_poly.pdbx_strand_id
1 'polypeptide(L)'
;NEKFANESIKVQVFIERLKQARESFINNFLYPEIRRISKELGFKNYPTPYFEDIDLKDDIQYSRIYTRLVELGILTPEEGLAAIETGKLPDPESSVESQQRLRELKDQGYYQPLIGGAKMGEPGRPEGSTGIPQTTKNVKPVGGGKQSKATFFDIEKIKNNFILASKLQDKVEASLREKHSLRKLSKQQKDVAFEIVKIIASNESPENWENVVGEYVTNPKDKNLNTINEIDSIAAEHSVDSYVASILYHSKKSEDIKNG
;
A
#
# COMPACT_ATOMS: atom_id res chain seq x y z
N ASN A 1 4.17 -34.04 -6.34
CA ASN A 1 5.40 -33.35 -5.90
C ASN A 1 6.59 -33.45 -6.87
N GLU A 2 6.86 -34.58 -7.55
CA GLU A 2 7.97 -34.66 -8.53
C GLU A 2 7.82 -33.77 -9.78
N LYS A 3 6.58 -33.54 -10.25
CA LYS A 3 6.32 -32.78 -11.49
C LYS A 3 6.67 -31.28 -11.36
N PHE A 4 6.38 -30.67 -10.21
CA PHE A 4 6.70 -29.28 -9.90
C PHE A 4 8.20 -29.06 -9.59
N ALA A 5 8.84 -30.03 -8.93
CA ALA A 5 10.30 -29.99 -8.72
C ALA A 5 11.05 -29.99 -10.06
N ASN A 6 10.60 -30.81 -11.02
CA ASN A 6 11.18 -30.87 -12.36
C ASN A 6 10.98 -29.57 -13.19
N GLU A 7 9.87 -28.85 -13.00
CA GLU A 7 9.65 -27.56 -13.66
C GLU A 7 10.50 -26.45 -13.02
N SER A 8 10.60 -26.43 -11.68
CA SER A 8 11.45 -25.47 -10.97
C SER A 8 12.93 -25.63 -11.34
N ILE A 9 13.43 -26.86 -11.46
CA ILE A 9 14.80 -27.14 -11.91
C ILE A 9 15.02 -26.66 -13.34
N LYS A 10 14.06 -26.86 -14.25
CA LYS A 10 14.15 -26.38 -15.64
C LYS A 10 14.21 -24.85 -15.71
N VAL A 11 13.41 -24.16 -14.90
CA VAL A 11 13.44 -22.69 -14.79
C VAL A 11 14.81 -22.24 -14.26
N GLN A 12 15.34 -22.89 -13.21
CA GLN A 12 16.64 -22.55 -12.66
C GLN A 12 17.78 -22.74 -13.68
N VAL A 13 17.79 -23.85 -14.41
CA VAL A 13 18.76 -24.11 -15.49
C VAL A 13 18.61 -23.09 -16.62
N PHE A 14 17.39 -22.67 -16.94
CA PHE A 14 17.14 -21.63 -17.95
C PHE A 14 17.70 -20.27 -17.51
N ILE A 15 17.47 -19.85 -16.25
CA ILE A 15 17.99 -18.60 -15.71
C ILE A 15 19.52 -18.59 -15.69
N GLU A 16 20.15 -19.69 -15.28
CA GLU A 16 21.63 -19.79 -15.30
C GLU A 16 22.21 -19.71 -16.71
N ARG A 17 21.57 -20.36 -17.70
CA ARG A 17 21.96 -20.21 -19.12
C ARG A 17 21.75 -18.79 -19.62
N LEU A 18 20.69 -18.10 -19.18
CA LEU A 18 20.42 -16.72 -19.56
C LEU A 18 21.49 -15.78 -19.00
N LYS A 19 21.91 -15.98 -17.73
CA LYS A 19 23.03 -15.24 -17.14
C LYS A 19 24.33 -15.46 -17.92
N GLN A 20 24.65 -16.71 -18.26
CA GLN A 20 25.84 -17.04 -19.04
C GLN A 20 25.81 -16.39 -20.44
N ALA A 21 24.64 -16.38 -21.10
CA ALA A 21 24.46 -15.72 -22.39
C ALA A 21 24.61 -14.20 -22.29
N ARG A 22 24.08 -13.58 -21.23
CA ARG A 22 24.26 -12.14 -20.92
C ARG A 22 25.72 -11.79 -20.74
N GLU A 23 26.45 -12.53 -19.90
CA GLU A 23 27.89 -12.32 -19.70
C GLU A 23 28.67 -12.47 -21.01
N SER A 24 28.35 -13.49 -21.79
CA SER A 24 28.98 -13.73 -23.09
C SER A 24 28.69 -12.58 -24.07
N PHE A 25 27.47 -12.06 -24.10
CA PHE A 25 27.10 -10.92 -24.94
C PHE A 25 27.85 -9.64 -24.54
N ILE A 26 27.94 -9.34 -23.24
CA ILE A 26 28.69 -8.16 -22.78
C ILE A 26 30.17 -8.30 -23.15
N ASN A 27 30.80 -9.41 -22.76
CA ASN A 27 32.25 -9.53 -22.86
C ASN A 27 32.73 -9.74 -24.30
N ASN A 28 31.98 -10.51 -25.10
CA ASN A 28 32.45 -10.91 -26.43
C ASN A 28 31.87 -10.07 -27.57
N PHE A 29 30.83 -9.25 -27.31
CA PHE A 29 30.20 -8.42 -28.34
C PHE A 29 30.12 -6.95 -27.95
N LEU A 30 29.39 -6.63 -26.88
CA LEU A 30 29.06 -5.23 -26.55
C LEU A 30 30.28 -4.42 -26.11
N TYR A 31 31.12 -4.98 -25.25
CA TYR A 31 32.32 -4.31 -24.73
C TYR A 31 33.36 -4.05 -25.84
N PRO A 32 33.69 -5.01 -26.73
CA PRO A 32 34.51 -4.75 -27.92
C PRO A 32 33.98 -3.63 -28.82
N GLU A 33 32.67 -3.60 -29.09
CA GLU A 33 32.07 -2.60 -29.97
C GLU A 33 32.06 -1.20 -29.34
N ILE A 34 31.75 -1.09 -28.04
CA ILE A 34 31.84 0.18 -27.31
C ILE A 34 33.26 0.73 -27.38
N ARG A 35 34.27 -0.12 -27.21
CA ARG A 35 35.68 0.28 -27.31
C ARG A 35 36.05 0.73 -28.73
N ARG A 36 35.57 0.02 -29.76
CA ARG A 36 35.79 0.36 -31.17
C ARG A 36 35.20 1.73 -31.50
N ILE A 37 33.92 1.94 -31.21
CA ILE A 37 33.19 3.20 -31.47
C ILE A 37 33.82 4.35 -30.68
N SER A 38 34.14 4.13 -29.39
CA SER A 38 34.74 5.17 -28.56
C SER A 38 36.10 5.62 -29.11
N LYS A 39 36.89 4.69 -29.64
CA LYS A 39 38.17 4.99 -30.30
C LYS A 39 37.99 5.76 -31.61
N GLU A 40 37.02 5.36 -32.45
CA GLU A 40 36.70 6.04 -33.72
C GLU A 40 36.23 7.49 -33.47
N LEU A 41 35.50 7.73 -32.38
CA LEU A 41 35.03 9.05 -31.98
C LEU A 41 36.08 9.89 -31.22
N GLY A 42 37.27 9.35 -30.97
CA GLY A 42 38.38 10.06 -30.32
C GLY A 42 38.33 10.11 -28.78
N PHE A 43 37.48 9.31 -28.13
CA PHE A 43 37.44 9.21 -26.68
C PHE A 43 38.61 8.36 -26.14
N LYS A 44 39.30 8.88 -25.11
CA LYS A 44 40.38 8.15 -24.41
C LYS A 44 39.86 7.11 -23.41
N ASN A 45 38.66 7.36 -22.87
CA ASN A 45 37.96 6.49 -21.94
C ASN A 45 36.67 6.00 -22.59
N TYR A 46 36.21 4.81 -22.22
CA TYR A 46 34.99 4.23 -22.75
C TYR A 46 34.13 3.68 -21.60
N PRO A 47 32.79 3.74 -21.73
CA PRO A 47 31.88 3.28 -20.69
C PRO A 47 31.98 1.77 -20.50
N THR A 48 31.75 1.31 -19.27
CA THR A 48 31.68 -0.13 -18.94
C THR A 48 30.21 -0.56 -18.95
N PRO A 49 29.75 -1.32 -19.95
CA PRO A 49 28.41 -1.89 -19.95
C PRO A 49 28.26 -2.90 -18.81
N TYR A 50 27.12 -2.85 -18.14
CA TYR A 50 26.68 -3.86 -17.20
C TYR A 50 25.20 -4.14 -17.44
N PHE A 51 24.76 -5.31 -17.03
CA PHE A 51 23.36 -5.68 -17.05
C PHE A 51 22.73 -5.30 -15.71
N GLU A 52 21.55 -4.69 -15.74
CA GLU A 52 20.75 -4.50 -14.53
C GLU A 52 20.23 -5.88 -14.08
N ASP A 53 20.55 -6.26 -12.84
CA ASP A 53 20.04 -7.49 -12.25
C ASP A 53 18.58 -7.28 -11.90
N ILE A 54 17.70 -7.89 -12.68
CA ILE A 54 16.29 -8.04 -12.31
C ILE A 54 16.26 -9.22 -11.34
N ASP A 55 16.41 -8.93 -10.05
CA ASP A 55 16.15 -9.91 -9.03
C ASP A 55 14.65 -10.20 -9.02
N LEU A 56 14.25 -11.44 -9.31
CA LEU A 56 12.85 -11.89 -9.25
C LEU A 56 12.32 -12.00 -7.81
N LYS A 57 13.10 -11.51 -6.86
CA LYS A 57 12.85 -11.47 -5.44
C LYS A 57 12.87 -10.02 -4.98
N ASP A 58 11.73 -9.36 -5.07
CA ASP A 58 11.53 -8.14 -4.31
C ASP A 58 11.31 -8.55 -2.83
N ASP A 59 12.37 -9.06 -2.18
CA ASP A 59 12.34 -9.72 -0.86
C ASP A 59 11.67 -8.83 0.20
N ILE A 60 11.80 -7.50 0.06
CA ILE A 60 11.16 -6.53 0.94
C ILE A 60 9.64 -6.48 0.72
N GLN A 61 9.17 -6.55 -0.52
CA GLN A 61 7.73 -6.57 -0.81
C GLN A 61 7.11 -7.91 -0.39
N TYR A 62 7.79 -9.02 -0.67
CA TYR A 62 7.34 -10.34 -0.25
C TYR A 62 7.34 -10.49 1.27
N SER A 63 8.37 -9.99 1.97
CA SER A 63 8.38 -9.97 3.43
C SER A 63 7.18 -9.20 3.99
N ARG A 64 6.80 -8.05 3.40
CA ARG A 64 5.58 -7.32 3.81
C ARG A 64 4.31 -8.13 3.59
N ILE A 65 4.21 -8.83 2.45
CA ILE A 65 3.06 -9.69 2.14
C ILE A 65 2.99 -10.85 3.14
N TYR A 66 4.09 -11.54 3.42
CA TYR A 66 4.12 -12.65 4.37
C TYR A 66 3.80 -12.19 5.80
N THR A 67 4.37 -11.07 6.25
CA THR A 67 4.00 -10.46 7.54
C THR A 67 2.50 -10.16 7.60
N ARG A 68 1.92 -9.63 6.52
CA ARG A 68 0.48 -9.36 6.47
C ARG A 68 -0.37 -10.63 6.53
N LEU A 69 0.06 -11.73 5.90
CA LEU A 69 -0.64 -13.01 5.99
C LEU A 69 -0.62 -13.59 7.40
N VAL A 70 0.48 -13.39 8.15
CA VAL A 70 0.55 -13.76 9.57
C VAL A 70 -0.39 -12.90 10.42
N GLU A 71 -0.39 -11.57 10.22
CA GLU A 71 -1.29 -10.65 10.96
C GLU A 71 -2.77 -10.97 10.76
N LEU A 72 -3.15 -11.38 9.54
CA LEU A 72 -4.51 -11.78 9.21
C LEU A 72 -4.86 -13.20 9.73
N GLY A 73 -3.89 -13.92 10.28
CA GLY A 73 -4.05 -15.29 10.78
C GLY A 73 -4.17 -16.35 9.67
N ILE A 74 -3.81 -15.98 8.44
CA ILE A 74 -3.81 -16.90 7.29
C ILE A 74 -2.62 -17.85 7.40
N LEU A 75 -1.45 -17.32 7.80
CA LEU A 75 -0.29 -18.11 8.19
C LEU A 75 -0.13 -18.09 9.71
N THR A 76 0.30 -19.22 10.26
CA THR A 76 0.84 -19.30 11.61
C THR A 76 2.17 -18.53 11.71
N PRO A 77 2.61 -18.14 12.91
CA PRO A 77 3.90 -17.46 13.09
C PRO A 77 5.09 -18.24 12.52
N GLU A 78 5.08 -19.56 12.70
CA GLU A 78 6.15 -20.47 12.24
C GLU A 78 6.19 -20.55 10.71
N GLU A 79 5.03 -20.67 10.06
CA GLU A 79 4.92 -20.65 8.59
C GLU A 79 5.33 -19.30 8.00
N GLY A 80 4.99 -18.20 8.67
CA GLY A 80 5.38 -16.86 8.25
C GLY A 80 6.90 -16.68 8.23
N LEU A 81 7.58 -17.15 9.27
CA LEU A 81 9.05 -17.12 9.34
C LEU A 81 9.67 -17.99 8.25
N ALA A 82 9.17 -19.22 8.07
CA ALA A 82 9.64 -20.11 7.01
C ALA A 82 9.40 -19.51 5.61
N ALA A 83 8.27 -18.82 5.39
CA ALA A 83 7.97 -18.16 4.12
C ALA A 83 8.89 -16.97 3.86
N ILE A 84 9.25 -16.19 4.88
CA ILE A 84 10.21 -15.08 4.77
C ILE A 84 11.62 -15.61 4.44
N GLU A 85 12.05 -16.70 5.08
CA GLU A 85 13.39 -17.27 4.88
C GLU A 85 13.52 -18.00 3.54
N THR A 86 12.50 -18.74 3.15
CA THR A 86 12.57 -19.64 1.98
C THR A 86 11.93 -19.07 0.72
N GLY A 87 11.10 -18.02 0.85
CA GLY A 87 10.27 -17.47 -0.22
C GLY A 87 9.14 -18.41 -0.66
N LYS A 88 8.82 -19.44 0.13
CA LYS A 88 7.82 -20.47 -0.21
C LYS A 88 6.70 -20.49 0.83
N LEU A 89 5.46 -20.51 0.34
CA LEU A 89 4.29 -20.73 1.18
C LEU A 89 4.17 -22.22 1.55
N PRO A 90 3.55 -22.53 2.71
CA PRO A 90 3.28 -23.91 3.10
C PRO A 90 2.30 -24.57 2.14
N ASP A 91 2.39 -25.90 2.03
CA ASP A 91 1.36 -26.68 1.37
C ASP A 91 0.13 -26.82 2.28
N PRO A 92 -1.06 -27.10 1.74
CA PRO A 92 -2.30 -27.16 2.53
C PRO A 92 -2.28 -28.20 3.65
N GLU A 93 -1.61 -29.34 3.45
CA GLU A 93 -1.60 -30.41 4.45
C GLU A 93 -0.71 -30.02 5.64
N SER A 94 0.52 -29.56 5.38
CA SER A 94 1.43 -29.07 6.42
C SER A 94 0.87 -27.83 7.15
N SER A 95 0.07 -27.02 6.45
CA SER A 95 -0.56 -25.85 7.06
C SER A 95 -1.67 -26.21 8.04
N VAL A 96 -2.48 -27.23 7.72
CA VAL A 96 -3.50 -27.73 8.65
C VAL A 96 -2.86 -28.26 9.93
N GLU A 97 -1.77 -29.01 9.82
CA GLU A 97 -1.03 -29.51 10.99
C GLU A 97 -0.45 -28.37 11.83
N SER A 98 0.15 -27.37 11.18
CA SER A 98 0.70 -26.18 11.85
C SER A 98 -0.37 -25.39 12.60
N GLN A 99 -1.57 -25.23 12.01
CA GLN A 99 -2.71 -24.57 12.64
C GLN A 99 -3.26 -25.34 13.84
N GLN A 100 -3.31 -26.68 13.76
CA GLN A 100 -3.71 -27.53 14.89
C GLN A 100 -2.73 -27.39 16.06
N ARG A 101 -1.42 -27.47 15.79
CA ARG A 101 -0.37 -27.25 16.79
C ARG A 101 -0.45 -25.85 17.40
N LEU A 102 -0.64 -24.81 16.58
CA LEU A 102 -0.77 -23.44 17.07
C LEU A 102 -1.96 -23.31 18.04
N ARG A 103 -3.08 -23.97 17.75
CA ARG A 103 -4.24 -23.99 18.66
C ARG A 103 -3.89 -24.64 20.00
N GLU A 104 -3.22 -25.79 19.99
CA GLU A 104 -2.79 -26.45 21.23
C GLU A 104 -1.88 -25.56 22.08
N LEU A 105 -0.90 -24.88 21.44
CA LEU A 105 0.00 -23.97 22.13
C LEU A 105 -0.72 -22.72 22.67
N LYS A 106 -1.73 -22.22 21.95
CA LYS A 106 -2.60 -21.13 22.41
C LYS A 106 -3.42 -21.55 23.63
N ASP A 107 -4.00 -22.75 23.59
CA ASP A 107 -4.79 -23.30 24.69
C ASP A 107 -3.91 -23.53 25.95
N GLN A 108 -2.63 -23.87 25.75
CA GLN A 108 -1.61 -23.96 26.80
C GLN A 108 -1.10 -22.59 27.30
N GLY A 109 -1.51 -21.49 26.66
CA GLY A 109 -1.19 -20.14 27.09
C GLY A 109 0.10 -19.52 26.52
N TYR A 110 0.86 -20.24 25.69
CA TYR A 110 2.15 -19.76 25.16
C TYR A 110 2.06 -18.51 24.27
N TYR A 111 0.89 -18.27 23.68
CA TYR A 111 0.64 -17.14 22.78
C TYR A 111 -0.29 -16.08 23.40
N GLN A 112 -0.40 -16.03 24.72
CA GLN A 112 -1.20 -15.02 25.41
C GLN A 112 -0.54 -13.63 25.32
N PRO A 113 -1.32 -12.56 25.06
CA PRO A 113 -0.78 -11.21 25.04
C PRO A 113 -0.22 -10.81 26.40
N LEU A 114 1.01 -10.28 26.41
CA LEU A 114 1.67 -9.75 27.63
C LEU A 114 0.90 -8.57 28.24
N ILE A 115 0.14 -7.84 27.42
CA ILE A 115 -0.68 -6.69 27.81
C ILE A 115 -2.14 -7.03 27.50
N GLY A 116 -2.97 -7.09 28.55
CA GLY A 116 -4.42 -7.33 28.43
C GLY A 116 -4.85 -8.80 28.36
N GLY A 117 -3.93 -9.77 28.44
CA GLY A 117 -4.27 -11.18 28.64
C GLY A 117 -4.74 -11.44 30.07
N ALA A 118 -5.89 -12.10 30.23
CA ALA A 118 -6.33 -12.59 31.53
C ALA A 118 -5.26 -13.56 32.07
N LYS A 119 -4.66 -13.25 33.23
CA LYS A 119 -3.77 -14.19 33.92
C LYS A 119 -4.56 -15.49 34.15
N MET A 120 -4.10 -16.61 33.59
CA MET A 120 -4.63 -17.92 33.98
C MET A 120 -4.39 -18.11 35.48
N GLY A 121 -5.45 -18.00 36.28
CA GLY A 121 -5.37 -18.15 37.73
C GLY A 121 -6.48 -17.49 38.54
N GLU A 122 -7.26 -16.55 37.99
CA GLU A 122 -8.48 -16.11 38.68
C GLU A 122 -9.69 -16.93 38.20
N PRO A 123 -10.30 -17.77 39.05
CA PRO A 123 -11.56 -18.41 38.72
C PRO A 123 -12.58 -17.28 38.55
N GLY A 124 -13.18 -17.21 37.36
CA GLY A 124 -14.25 -16.25 37.12
C GLY A 124 -15.40 -16.44 38.10
N ARG A 125 -15.73 -15.36 38.82
CA ARG A 125 -16.93 -15.13 39.66
C ARG A 125 -17.09 -16.09 40.87
N PRO A 126 -17.25 -15.60 42.11
CA PRO A 126 -17.53 -16.47 43.26
C PRO A 126 -18.80 -17.30 43.02
N GLU A 127 -18.79 -18.56 43.45
CA GLU A 127 -19.95 -19.44 43.38
C GLU A 127 -21.16 -18.81 44.10
N GLY A 128 -22.30 -18.71 43.41
CA GLY A 128 -23.55 -18.20 43.98
C GLY A 128 -24.33 -17.19 43.14
N SER A 129 -23.84 -16.77 41.96
CA SER A 129 -24.52 -15.76 41.14
C SER A 129 -25.27 -16.35 39.93
N THR A 130 -26.18 -17.28 40.16
CA THR A 130 -27.19 -17.66 39.17
C THR A 130 -28.36 -16.69 39.27
N GLY A 131 -28.60 -15.87 38.23
CA GLY A 131 -29.84 -15.09 38.10
C GLY A 131 -29.74 -13.56 38.19
N ILE A 132 -28.54 -12.97 38.28
CA ILE A 132 -28.39 -11.50 38.21
C ILE A 132 -28.18 -11.11 36.73
N PRO A 133 -29.12 -10.42 36.06
CA PRO A 133 -28.91 -9.95 34.71
C PRO A 133 -27.74 -8.97 34.68
N GLN A 134 -26.79 -9.22 33.78
CA GLN A 134 -25.62 -8.38 33.58
C GLN A 134 -26.08 -7.02 33.00
N THR A 135 -26.16 -5.98 33.83
CA THR A 135 -26.63 -4.64 33.43
C THR A 135 -25.60 -3.83 32.64
N THR A 136 -24.37 -4.34 32.51
CA THR A 136 -23.27 -3.66 31.80
C THR A 136 -22.60 -4.58 30.80
N LYS A 137 -23.39 -5.17 29.89
CA LYS A 137 -22.82 -5.78 28.68
C LYS A 137 -22.48 -4.67 27.68
N ASN A 138 -21.41 -3.91 27.94
CA ASN A 138 -20.80 -3.09 26.90
C ASN A 138 -19.97 -4.02 26.02
N VAL A 139 -20.66 -4.80 25.19
CA VAL A 139 -20.03 -5.61 24.13
C VAL A 139 -19.60 -4.63 23.05
N LYS A 140 -18.47 -3.97 23.23
CA LYS A 140 -17.78 -3.39 22.08
C LYS A 140 -17.31 -4.57 21.22
N PRO A 141 -17.63 -4.62 19.92
CA PRO A 141 -17.15 -5.66 19.04
C PRO A 141 -15.61 -5.77 19.13
N VAL A 142 -15.09 -6.99 19.11
CA VAL A 142 -13.66 -7.21 18.87
C VAL A 142 -13.36 -6.61 17.50
N GLY A 143 -12.51 -5.57 17.47
CA GLY A 143 -12.42 -4.65 16.35
C GLY A 143 -13.12 -3.31 16.59
N GLY A 144 -12.98 -2.73 17.78
CA GLY A 144 -13.36 -1.34 18.09
C GLY A 144 -12.16 -0.48 18.51
N GLY A 145 -10.93 -0.94 18.24
CA GLY A 145 -9.73 -0.12 18.41
C GLY A 145 -9.65 0.96 17.33
N LYS A 146 -8.75 1.93 17.46
CA LYS A 146 -8.50 2.96 16.43
C LYS A 146 -8.28 2.35 15.03
N GLN A 147 -7.78 1.12 14.94
CA GLN A 147 -7.59 0.36 13.69
C GLN A 147 -8.88 -0.08 13.00
N SER A 148 -10.03 -0.04 13.68
CA SER A 148 -11.34 -0.44 13.16
C SER A 148 -12.16 0.72 12.61
N LYS A 149 -11.53 1.89 12.46
CA LYS A 149 -12.07 3.05 11.73
C LYS A 149 -12.19 2.83 10.21
N ALA A 150 -12.00 1.61 9.70
CA ALA A 150 -12.34 1.28 8.32
C ALA A 150 -13.86 1.45 8.00
N THR A 151 -14.70 1.63 9.02
CA THR A 151 -16.15 1.83 8.86
C THR A 151 -16.57 3.26 8.50
N PHE A 152 -15.72 4.28 8.66
CA PHE A 152 -16.11 5.71 8.50
C PHE A 152 -16.19 6.18 7.05
N PHE A 153 -15.45 5.53 6.14
CA PHE A 153 -15.42 5.91 4.73
C PHE A 153 -16.15 4.90 3.86
N ASP A 154 -16.79 5.41 2.82
CA ASP A 154 -17.47 4.64 1.80
C ASP A 154 -16.50 4.33 0.65
N ILE A 155 -16.19 3.06 0.44
CA ILE A 155 -15.25 2.59 -0.58
C ILE A 155 -15.72 2.96 -2.00
N GLU A 156 -17.04 2.94 -2.24
CA GLU A 156 -17.59 3.32 -3.54
C GLU A 156 -17.41 4.82 -3.77
N LYS A 157 -17.63 5.65 -2.75
CA LYS A 157 -17.34 7.09 -2.83
C LYS A 157 -15.85 7.36 -3.02
N ILE A 158 -14.95 6.65 -2.33
CA ILE A 158 -13.50 6.79 -2.53
C ILE A 158 -13.15 6.55 -4.00
N LYS A 159 -13.61 5.42 -4.56
CA LYS A 159 -13.37 5.08 -5.97
C LYS A 159 -13.89 6.17 -6.90
N ASN A 160 -15.13 6.63 -6.69
CA ASN A 160 -15.75 7.63 -7.54
C ASN A 160 -15.03 8.99 -7.43
N ASN A 161 -14.63 9.40 -6.23
CA ASN A 161 -13.88 10.63 -5.99
C ASN A 161 -12.49 10.59 -6.62
N PHE A 162 -11.79 9.45 -6.63
CA PHE A 162 -10.55 9.30 -7.39
C PHE A 162 -10.77 9.45 -8.91
N ILE A 163 -11.85 8.90 -9.45
CA ILE A 163 -12.19 9.05 -10.87
C ILE A 163 -12.48 10.53 -11.19
N LEU A 164 -13.24 11.22 -10.33
CA LEU A 164 -13.50 12.66 -10.46
C LEU A 164 -12.21 13.48 -10.38
N ALA A 165 -11.32 13.16 -9.44
CA ALA A 165 -10.03 13.85 -9.30
C ALA A 165 -9.11 13.63 -10.51
N SER A 166 -9.15 12.45 -11.14
CA SER A 166 -8.43 12.21 -12.40
C SER A 166 -8.96 13.07 -13.55
N LYS A 167 -10.30 13.20 -13.68
CA LYS A 167 -10.91 14.10 -14.68
C LYS A 167 -10.58 15.57 -14.40
N LEU A 168 -10.59 15.94 -13.13
CA LEU A 168 -10.18 17.27 -12.68
C LEU A 168 -8.73 17.56 -13.09
N GLN A 169 -7.80 16.62 -12.89
CA GLN A 169 -6.41 16.76 -13.34
C GLN A 169 -6.32 17.04 -14.84
N ASP A 170 -7.02 16.25 -15.67
CA ASP A 170 -7.03 16.47 -17.12
C ASP A 170 -7.56 17.86 -17.49
N LYS A 171 -8.59 18.33 -16.78
CA LYS A 171 -9.21 19.64 -16.99
C LYS A 171 -8.32 20.80 -16.55
N VAL A 172 -7.63 20.67 -15.42
CA VAL A 172 -6.64 21.64 -14.95
C VAL A 172 -5.47 21.71 -15.93
N GLU A 173 -4.95 20.56 -16.39
CA GLU A 173 -3.88 20.53 -17.39
C GLU A 173 -4.32 21.14 -18.73
N ALA A 174 -5.57 20.93 -19.16
CA ALA A 174 -6.14 21.57 -20.34
C ALA A 174 -6.25 23.09 -20.17
N SER A 175 -6.79 23.56 -19.04
CA SER A 175 -6.95 24.99 -18.76
C SER A 175 -5.61 25.72 -18.64
N LEU A 176 -4.60 25.10 -18.03
CA LEU A 176 -3.23 25.65 -17.98
C LEU A 176 -2.59 25.74 -19.36
N ARG A 177 -2.81 24.72 -20.22
CA ARG A 177 -2.35 24.76 -21.61
C ARG A 177 -2.98 25.90 -22.39
N GLU A 178 -4.29 26.09 -22.25
CA GLU A 178 -5.01 27.18 -22.91
C GLU A 178 -4.52 28.54 -22.41
N LYS A 179 -4.50 28.76 -21.10
CA LYS A 179 -4.08 30.02 -20.46
C LYS A 179 -2.66 30.44 -20.86
N HIS A 180 -1.74 29.49 -20.97
CA HIS A 180 -0.35 29.76 -21.33
C HIS A 180 -0.04 29.51 -22.81
N SER A 181 -1.05 29.21 -23.64
CA SER A 181 -0.90 28.90 -25.07
C SER A 181 0.13 27.80 -25.35
N LEU A 182 0.12 26.73 -24.55
CA LEU A 182 1.05 25.61 -24.61
C LEU A 182 0.42 24.39 -25.29
N ARG A 183 1.20 23.71 -26.15
CA ARG A 183 0.80 22.43 -26.74
C ARG A 183 0.83 21.28 -25.72
N LYS A 184 1.82 21.28 -24.82
CA LYS A 184 2.01 20.27 -23.77
C LYS A 184 2.62 20.91 -22.52
N LEU A 185 2.35 20.32 -21.36
CA LEU A 185 2.99 20.70 -20.11
C LEU A 185 4.30 19.93 -19.92
N SER A 186 5.31 20.60 -19.38
CA SER A 186 6.54 19.98 -18.85
C SER A 186 6.26 19.24 -17.54
N LYS A 187 7.22 18.44 -17.05
CA LYS A 187 7.08 17.72 -15.78
C LYS A 187 6.78 18.68 -14.61
N GLN A 188 7.57 19.74 -14.47
CA GLN A 188 7.36 20.75 -13.42
C GLN A 188 5.99 21.44 -13.53
N GLN A 189 5.51 21.71 -14.75
CA GLN A 189 4.18 22.30 -14.94
C GLN A 189 3.05 21.32 -14.61
N LYS A 190 3.26 20.01 -14.79
CA LYS A 190 2.33 18.98 -14.34
C LYS A 190 2.31 18.85 -12.82
N ASP A 191 3.47 18.99 -12.17
CA ASP A 191 3.54 19.03 -10.72
C ASP A 191 2.74 20.23 -10.17
N VAL A 192 2.88 21.43 -10.78
CA VAL A 192 2.05 22.60 -10.44
C VAL A 192 0.56 22.35 -10.71
N ALA A 193 0.21 21.71 -11.83
CA ALA A 193 -1.18 21.34 -12.13
C ALA A 193 -1.76 20.43 -11.03
N PHE A 194 -0.96 19.47 -10.56
CA PHE A 194 -1.36 18.57 -9.47
C PHE A 194 -1.54 19.31 -8.15
N GLU A 195 -0.66 20.26 -7.80
CA GLU A 195 -0.85 21.11 -6.61
C GLU A 195 -2.17 21.92 -6.68
N ILE A 196 -2.55 22.43 -7.85
CA ILE A 196 -3.84 23.11 -8.05
C ILE A 196 -5.00 22.12 -7.81
N VAL A 197 -4.88 20.87 -8.27
CA VAL A 197 -5.87 19.82 -8.00
C VAL A 197 -6.00 19.55 -6.50
N LYS A 198 -4.89 19.50 -5.76
CA LYS A 198 -4.93 19.33 -4.29
C LYS A 198 -5.70 20.46 -3.62
N ILE A 199 -5.44 21.70 -4.04
CA ILE A 199 -6.12 22.88 -3.50
C ILE A 199 -7.62 22.82 -3.80
N ILE A 200 -8.02 22.51 -5.04
CA ILE A 200 -9.45 22.39 -5.40
C ILE A 200 -10.12 21.27 -4.58
N ALA A 201 -9.50 20.10 -4.49
CA ALA A 201 -10.03 18.96 -3.76
C ALA A 201 -10.22 19.25 -2.26
N SER A 202 -9.37 20.11 -1.69
CA SER A 202 -9.42 20.48 -0.27
C SER A 202 -10.41 21.60 0.03
N ASN A 203 -10.72 22.45 -0.95
CA ASN A 203 -11.59 23.62 -0.74
C ASN A 203 -13.04 23.39 -1.16
N GLU A 204 -13.30 22.55 -2.16
CA GLU A 204 -14.60 22.45 -2.83
C GLU A 204 -15.18 21.03 -2.77
N SER A 205 -16.49 20.92 -2.97
CA SER A 205 -17.16 19.61 -3.05
C SER A 205 -16.93 18.94 -4.42
N PRO A 206 -16.92 17.58 -4.50
CA PRO A 206 -16.60 16.86 -5.73
C PRO A 206 -17.49 17.19 -6.93
N GLU A 207 -18.74 17.57 -6.69
CA GLU A 207 -19.70 17.96 -7.73
C GLU A 207 -19.33 19.28 -8.41
N ASN A 208 -18.57 20.14 -7.72
CA ASN A 208 -18.22 21.48 -8.16
C ASN A 208 -16.78 21.61 -8.67
N TRP A 209 -15.92 20.62 -8.42
CA TRP A 209 -14.49 20.63 -8.78
C TRP A 209 -14.23 21.08 -10.22
N GLU A 210 -15.00 20.56 -11.16
CA GLU A 210 -14.84 20.85 -12.57
C GLU A 210 -15.28 22.27 -12.98
N ASN A 211 -16.18 22.89 -12.22
CA ASN A 211 -16.75 24.21 -12.53
C ASN A 211 -15.84 25.34 -12.05
N VAL A 212 -15.05 25.09 -11.01
CA VAL A 212 -14.18 26.09 -10.38
C VAL A 212 -12.77 26.16 -10.97
N VAL A 213 -12.41 25.25 -11.90
CA VAL A 213 -11.05 25.12 -12.46
C VAL A 213 -10.50 26.46 -12.95
N GLY A 214 -11.29 27.24 -13.69
CA GLY A 214 -10.85 28.52 -14.24
C GLY A 214 -10.42 29.50 -13.14
N GLU A 215 -11.12 29.53 -12.00
CA GLU A 215 -10.77 30.40 -10.88
C GLU A 215 -9.45 29.97 -10.24
N TYR A 216 -9.32 28.69 -9.89
CA TYR A 216 -8.13 28.18 -9.19
C TYR A 216 -6.89 28.15 -10.09
N VAL A 217 -7.03 28.01 -11.41
CA VAL A 217 -5.90 28.18 -12.35
C VAL A 217 -5.38 29.63 -12.37
N THR A 218 -6.21 30.61 -11.99
CA THR A 218 -5.77 32.02 -11.88
C THR A 218 -5.22 32.37 -10.50
N ASN A 219 -5.82 31.86 -9.44
CA ASN A 219 -5.45 32.16 -8.07
C ASN A 219 -5.64 30.91 -7.18
N PRO A 220 -4.69 29.96 -7.21
CA PRO A 220 -4.78 28.74 -6.43
C PRO A 220 -4.44 29.02 -4.98
N LYS A 221 -5.46 29.34 -4.19
CA LYS A 221 -5.34 29.61 -2.76
C LYS A 221 -6.46 28.95 -2.00
N ASP A 222 -6.14 28.60 -0.77
CA ASP A 222 -7.11 28.08 0.17
C ASP A 222 -8.13 29.14 0.57
N LYS A 223 -9.39 28.71 0.59
CA LYS A 223 -10.55 29.54 0.95
C LYS A 223 -11.22 29.04 2.22
N ASN A 224 -11.05 27.77 2.58
CA ASN A 224 -11.77 27.14 3.69
C ASN A 224 -10.81 26.50 4.72
N LEU A 225 -10.35 27.32 5.67
CA LEU A 225 -9.44 26.91 6.74
C LEU A 225 -10.02 25.80 7.64
N ASN A 226 -11.34 25.78 7.86
CA ASN A 226 -11.97 24.77 8.71
C ASN A 226 -11.89 23.39 8.06
N THR A 227 -12.24 23.30 6.77
CA THR A 227 -12.15 22.05 6.02
C THR A 227 -10.70 21.56 5.92
N ILE A 228 -9.74 22.47 5.73
CA ILE A 228 -8.32 22.11 5.68
C ILE A 228 -7.84 21.52 7.01
N ASN A 229 -8.21 22.11 8.15
CA ASN A 229 -7.86 21.55 9.46
C ASN A 229 -8.44 20.15 9.69
N GLU A 230 -9.66 19.89 9.20
CA GLU A 230 -10.25 18.55 9.23
C GLU A 230 -9.50 17.57 8.32
N ILE A 231 -9.11 18.00 7.12
CA ILE A 231 -8.32 17.21 6.19
C ILE A 231 -6.95 16.88 6.78
N ASP A 232 -6.27 17.85 7.40
CA ASP A 232 -4.97 17.63 8.06
C ASP A 232 -5.10 16.66 9.24
N SER A 233 -6.21 16.71 9.96
CA SER A 233 -6.53 15.74 11.03
C SER A 233 -6.68 14.33 10.45
N ILE A 234 -7.37 14.17 9.31
CA ILE A 234 -7.51 12.90 8.60
C ILE A 234 -6.15 12.42 8.07
N ALA A 235 -5.34 13.32 7.50
CA ALA A 235 -4.02 13.03 6.98
C ALA A 235 -3.10 12.48 8.08
N ALA A 236 -3.07 13.15 9.23
CA ALA A 236 -2.30 12.72 10.40
C ALA A 236 -2.81 11.39 10.98
N GLU A 237 -4.13 11.23 11.10
CA GLU A 237 -4.73 10.00 11.62
C GLU A 237 -4.43 8.78 10.74
N HIS A 238 -4.52 8.93 9.42
CA HIS A 238 -4.36 7.83 8.47
C HIS A 238 -2.94 7.72 7.89
N SER A 239 -2.02 8.62 8.27
CA SER A 239 -0.65 8.69 7.73
C SER A 239 -0.63 8.77 6.20
N VAL A 240 -1.49 9.62 5.63
CA VAL A 240 -1.58 9.88 4.18
C VAL A 240 -1.31 11.35 3.88
N ASP A 241 -1.06 11.68 2.62
CA ASP A 241 -0.90 13.08 2.21
C ASP A 241 -2.23 13.84 2.18
N SER A 242 -2.17 15.17 2.11
CA SER A 242 -3.36 16.02 2.08
C SER A 242 -4.27 15.72 0.89
N TYR A 243 -3.73 15.27 -0.25
CA TYR A 243 -4.53 14.92 -1.42
C TYR A 243 -5.45 13.73 -1.13
N VAL A 244 -4.87 12.63 -0.65
CA VAL A 244 -5.63 11.42 -0.30
C VAL A 244 -6.56 11.72 0.87
N ALA A 245 -6.13 12.53 1.84
CA ALA A 245 -6.98 12.95 2.94
C ALA A 245 -8.21 13.76 2.47
N SER A 246 -8.08 14.62 1.45
CA SER A 246 -9.21 15.32 0.84
C SER A 246 -10.18 14.35 0.16
N ILE A 247 -9.68 13.33 -0.54
CA ILE A 247 -10.54 12.27 -1.10
C ILE A 247 -11.28 11.53 0.01
N LEU A 248 -10.60 11.17 1.10
CA LEU A 248 -11.21 10.51 2.26
C LEU A 248 -12.27 11.40 2.92
N TYR A 249 -11.98 12.68 3.12
CA TYR A 249 -12.92 13.67 3.66
C TYR A 249 -14.26 13.66 2.91
N HIS A 250 -14.21 13.72 1.58
CA HIS A 250 -15.40 13.68 0.72
C HIS A 250 -16.04 12.29 0.58
N SER A 251 -15.42 11.26 1.18
CA SER A 251 -15.91 9.89 1.15
C SER A 251 -16.49 9.41 2.48
N LYS A 252 -16.65 10.31 3.47
CA LYS A 252 -17.31 9.97 4.74
C LYS A 252 -18.73 9.43 4.51
N LYS A 253 -19.13 8.44 5.31
CA LYS A 253 -20.52 7.94 5.33
C LYS A 253 -21.42 8.97 6.03
N SER A 254 -22.67 9.05 5.60
CA SER A 254 -23.63 10.11 5.92
C SER A 254 -24.11 10.19 7.39
N GLU A 255 -23.50 9.47 8.33
CA GLU A 255 -23.91 9.50 9.75
C GLU A 255 -23.21 10.58 10.59
N ASP A 256 -22.17 11.24 10.08
CA ASP A 256 -21.41 12.25 10.86
C ASP A 256 -21.81 13.72 10.59
N ILE A 257 -22.89 14.00 9.85
CA ILE A 257 -23.39 15.40 9.71
C ILE A 257 -24.13 15.87 10.97
N LYS A 258 -24.40 14.99 11.94
CA LYS A 258 -24.99 15.34 13.23
C LYS A 258 -23.99 15.13 14.35
N ASN A 259 -23.01 16.03 14.46
CA ASN A 259 -22.48 16.59 15.72
C ASN A 259 -21.23 17.41 15.41
N GLY A 260 -21.43 18.71 15.20
CA GLY A 260 -20.41 19.75 15.07
C GLY A 260 -21.11 21.09 15.10
#